data_AF-A0A7C5KPR2-F1
#
_entry.id   AF-A0A7C5KPR2-F1
#
_cell.length_a   1.000
_cell.length_b   1.000
_cell.length_c   1.000
_cell.angle_alpha   90.00
_cell.angle_beta   90.00
_cell.angle_gamma   90.00
#
_symmetry.space_group_name_H-M   'P 1'
#
loop_
_entity.id
_entity.type
_entity.pdbx_description
1 polymer ?
#
loop_
_entity_poly.entity_id
_entity_poly.type
_entity_poly.pdbx_seq_one_letter_code
_entity_poly.pdbx_strand_id
1 'polypeptide(L)'
;TFIDLHQKSTVEKDAFWDAAMIAFFKALVNRFAQLGWLKFYFVEMNGKPASTLLCFDYGNEILVYNSGFDVAEFGHLSPGNIIISYSIQHAIELGRARYDFLRGDEIYKFRFGAVAEDVLGVRVTKNQTT
;
A
#
# COMPACT_ATOMS: atom_id res chain seq x y z
N THR A 1 11.52 3.99 -8.82
CA THR A 1 11.40 2.69 -8.13
C THR A 1 9.97 2.30 -7.84
N PHE A 2 9.19 3.06 -7.04
CA PHE A 2 7.81 2.63 -6.70
C PHE A 2 6.91 2.41 -7.92
N ILE A 3 6.79 3.39 -8.81
CA ILE A 3 5.95 3.30 -10.01
C ILE A 3 6.37 2.11 -10.89
N ASP A 4 7.67 1.94 -11.14
CA ASP A 4 8.22 0.81 -11.89
C ASP A 4 7.80 -0.55 -11.30
N LEU A 5 8.00 -0.75 -10.00
CA LEU A 5 7.58 -1.98 -9.33
C LEU A 5 6.05 -2.16 -9.34
N HIS A 6 5.29 -1.08 -9.24
CA HIS A 6 3.84 -1.14 -9.33
C HIS A 6 3.39 -1.60 -10.72
N GLN A 7 3.96 -1.03 -11.78
CA GLN A 7 3.67 -1.42 -13.17
C GLN A 7 4.00 -2.88 -13.45
N LYS A 8 5.14 -3.38 -12.96
CA LYS A 8 5.56 -4.78 -13.13
C LYS A 8 4.72 -5.81 -12.39
N SER A 9 3.78 -5.38 -11.54
CA SER A 9 2.99 -6.29 -10.72
C SER A 9 1.88 -7.00 -11.50
N THR A 10 1.10 -6.25 -12.29
CA THR A 10 0.00 -6.77 -13.13
C THR A 10 -0.19 -5.86 -14.35
N VAL A 11 -0.88 -6.36 -15.37
CA VAL A 11 -1.18 -5.60 -16.59
C VAL A 11 -2.06 -4.38 -16.29
N GLU A 12 -3.02 -4.51 -15.39
CA GLU A 12 -3.89 -3.40 -14.97
C GLU A 12 -3.09 -2.30 -14.27
N LYS A 13 -2.10 -2.69 -13.46
CA LYS A 13 -1.22 -1.75 -12.76
C LYS A 13 -0.22 -1.09 -13.70
N ASP A 14 0.14 -1.73 -14.81
CA ASP A 14 0.94 -1.11 -15.86
C ASP A 14 0.15 0.02 -16.56
N ALA A 15 -1.11 -0.26 -16.92
CA ALA A 15 -2.01 0.69 -17.57
C ALA A 15 -2.54 1.81 -16.65
N PHE A 16 -2.31 1.72 -15.34
CA PHE A 16 -2.83 2.67 -14.35
C PHE A 16 -2.18 4.07 -14.42
N TRP A 17 -0.94 4.16 -14.92
CA TRP A 17 -0.15 5.38 -14.82
C TRP A 17 -0.24 6.24 -16.08
N ASP A 18 -0.93 7.36 -15.96
CA ASP A 18 -0.83 8.48 -16.91
C ASP A 18 -0.19 9.71 -16.25
N ALA A 19 -0.02 10.79 -17.02
CA ALA A 19 0.59 12.02 -16.52
C ALA A 19 -0.19 12.66 -15.35
N ALA A 20 -1.52 12.55 -15.36
CA ALA A 20 -2.37 13.12 -14.32
C ALA A 20 -2.26 12.31 -13.01
N MET A 21 -2.27 10.98 -13.11
CA MET A 21 -2.11 10.07 -11.98
C MET A 21 -0.72 10.20 -11.34
N ILE A 22 0.33 10.33 -12.17
CA ILE A 22 1.70 10.58 -11.67
C ILE A 22 1.75 11.92 -10.94
N ALA A 23 1.16 12.99 -11.48
CA ALA A 23 1.12 14.29 -10.82
C ALA A 23 0.37 14.24 -9.49
N PHE A 24 -0.79 13.55 -9.45
CA PHE A 24 -1.57 13.34 -8.25
C PHE A 24 -0.78 12.58 -7.18
N PHE A 25 -0.18 11.42 -7.51
CA PHE A 25 0.60 10.64 -6.56
C PHE A 25 1.83 11.41 -6.06
N LYS A 26 2.51 12.19 -6.92
CA LYS A 26 3.61 13.06 -6.49
C LYS A 26 3.14 14.09 -5.47
N ALA A 27 2.02 14.76 -5.71
CA ALA A 27 1.46 15.73 -4.76
C ALA A 27 1.08 15.06 -3.43
N LEU A 28 0.42 13.89 -3.51
CA LEU A 28 0.00 13.10 -2.36
C LEU A 28 1.19 12.69 -1.48
N VAL A 29 2.20 12.03 -2.06
CA VAL A 29 3.35 11.53 -1.28
C VAL A 29 4.17 12.68 -0.71
N ASN A 30 4.36 13.77 -1.44
CA ASN A 30 5.06 14.95 -0.92
C ASN A 30 4.32 15.56 0.28
N ARG A 31 2.99 15.70 0.17
CA ARG A 31 2.19 16.25 1.27
C ARG A 31 2.22 15.34 2.50
N PHE A 32 2.08 14.03 2.30
CA PHE A 32 2.03 13.07 3.40
C PHE A 32 3.41 12.88 4.04
N ALA A 33 4.50 13.03 3.29
CA ALA A 33 5.85 13.08 3.84
C ALA A 33 6.04 14.26 4.78
N GLN A 34 5.59 15.46 4.39
CA GLN A 34 5.66 16.66 5.24
C GLN A 34 4.88 16.52 6.55
N LEU A 35 3.81 15.72 6.54
CA LEU A 35 2.98 15.43 7.72
C LEU A 35 3.53 14.28 8.57
N GLY A 36 4.62 13.63 8.13
CA GLY A 36 5.17 12.45 8.80
C GLY A 36 4.36 11.17 8.60
N TRP A 37 3.34 11.19 7.72
CA TRP A 37 2.44 10.07 7.49
C TRP A 37 2.94 9.11 6.41
N LEU A 38 3.85 9.53 5.54
CA LEU A 38 4.34 8.67 4.47
C LEU A 38 5.32 7.61 5.00
N LYS A 39 5.06 6.34 4.67
CA LYS A 39 6.04 5.25 4.80
C LYS A 39 6.20 4.55 3.45
N PHE A 40 7.45 4.45 3.01
CA PHE A 40 7.82 3.54 1.93
C PHE A 40 8.66 2.41 2.49
N TYR A 41 8.34 1.20 2.07
CA TYR A 41 9.17 0.02 2.29
C TYR A 41 9.70 -0.44 0.94
N PHE A 42 10.96 -0.89 0.91
CA PHE A 42 11.58 -1.50 -0.25
C PHE A 42 12.34 -2.75 0.18
N VAL A 43 12.27 -3.79 -0.64
CA VAL A 43 13.13 -4.97 -0.53
C VAL A 43 13.94 -5.06 -1.81
N GLU A 44 15.24 -5.27 -1.66
CA GLU A 44 16.15 -5.55 -2.76
C GLU A 44 16.61 -7.01 -2.70
N MET A 45 16.74 -7.63 -3.87
CA MET A 45 17.27 -8.98 -4.06
C MET A 45 18.40 -8.89 -5.07
N ASN A 46 19.58 -9.36 -4.71
CA ASN A 46 20.79 -9.26 -5.55
C ASN A 46 21.08 -7.83 -6.04
N GLY A 47 20.84 -6.84 -5.17
CA GLY A 47 21.04 -5.41 -5.48
C GLY A 47 20.01 -4.80 -6.43
N LYS A 48 18.89 -5.49 -6.70
CA LYS A 48 17.78 -4.99 -7.52
C LYS A 48 16.50 -4.84 -6.69
N PRO A 49 15.71 -3.78 -6.90
CA PRO A 49 14.40 -3.64 -6.26
C PRO A 49 13.48 -4.81 -6.64
N ALA A 50 12.95 -5.52 -5.65
CA ALA A 50 12.08 -6.69 -5.84
C ALA A 50 10.64 -6.43 -5.42
N SER A 51 10.44 -5.65 -4.35
CA SER A 51 9.11 -5.26 -3.89
C SER A 51 9.09 -3.95 -3.14
N THR A 52 7.92 -3.32 -3.11
CA THR A 52 7.67 -2.08 -2.38
C THR A 52 6.26 -2.04 -1.79
N LEU A 53 6.13 -1.36 -0.65
CA LEU A 53 4.85 -0.94 -0.10
C LEU A 53 4.85 0.58 0.05
N LEU A 54 3.74 1.20 -0.34
CA LEU A 54 3.37 2.56 0.01
C LEU A 54 2.32 2.47 1.13
N CYS A 55 2.68 2.93 2.32
CA CYS A 55 1.81 2.92 3.47
C CYS A 55 1.64 4.33 4.06
N PHE A 56 0.56 4.51 4.82
CA PHE A 56 0.35 5.69 5.65
C PHE A 56 0.41 5.31 7.13
N ASP A 57 1.24 6.01 7.90
CA ASP A 57 1.31 5.95 9.36
C ASP A 57 0.44 7.07 9.93
N TYR A 58 -0.79 6.73 10.27
CA TYR A 58 -1.83 7.70 10.63
C TYR A 58 -2.79 7.11 11.67
N GLY A 59 -3.20 7.92 12.64
CA GLY A 59 -4.21 7.51 13.61
C GLY A 59 -3.79 6.35 14.52
N ASN A 60 -2.49 6.16 14.75
CA ASN A 60 -1.91 5.00 15.46
C ASN A 60 -2.05 3.67 14.69
N GLU A 61 -2.15 3.74 13.37
CA GLU A 61 -2.26 2.59 12.47
C GLU A 61 -1.30 2.69 11.29
N ILE A 62 -0.88 1.55 10.76
CA ILE A 62 -0.23 1.47 9.44
C ILE A 62 -1.29 1.04 8.42
N LEU A 63 -1.52 1.88 7.42
CA LEU A 63 -2.49 1.66 6.33
C LEU A 63 -1.74 1.30 5.04
N VAL A 64 -1.90 0.08 4.53
CA VAL A 64 -1.21 -0.40 3.32
C VAL A 64 -1.94 0.11 2.07
N TYR A 65 -1.54 1.27 1.57
CA TYR A 65 -2.22 1.95 0.48
C TYR A 65 -1.99 1.32 -0.89
N ASN A 66 -0.74 0.98 -1.21
CA ASN A 66 -0.41 0.32 -2.47
C ASN A 66 0.83 -0.56 -2.34
N SER A 67 1.00 -1.46 -3.30
CA SER A 67 2.12 -2.40 -3.36
C SER A 67 2.63 -2.60 -4.79
N GLY A 68 3.92 -2.86 -4.92
CA GLY A 68 4.57 -3.14 -6.19
C GLY A 68 5.56 -4.30 -6.07
N PHE A 69 5.65 -5.15 -7.09
CA PHE A 69 6.44 -6.37 -7.13
C PHE A 69 6.99 -6.60 -8.54
N ASP A 70 8.27 -6.96 -8.65
CA ASP A 70 8.81 -7.52 -9.88
C ASP A 70 8.54 -9.04 -9.91
N VAL A 71 7.32 -9.38 -10.36
CA VAL A 71 6.82 -10.77 -10.33
C VAL A 71 7.60 -11.66 -11.30
N ALA A 72 8.02 -11.10 -12.44
CA ALA A 72 8.74 -11.83 -13.48
C ALA A 72 10.13 -12.26 -13.00
N GLU A 73 10.88 -11.37 -12.34
CA GLU A 73 12.23 -11.70 -11.88
C GLU A 73 12.22 -12.44 -10.53
N PHE A 74 11.40 -12.01 -9.57
CA PHE A 74 11.53 -12.45 -8.17
C PHE A 74 10.30 -13.15 -7.60
N GLY A 75 9.24 -13.39 -8.37
CA GLY A 75 7.99 -13.98 -7.86
C GLY A 75 8.18 -15.30 -7.09
N HIS A 76 9.13 -16.13 -7.53
CA HIS A 76 9.48 -17.40 -6.90
C HIS A 76 10.09 -17.26 -5.48
N LEU A 77 10.61 -16.07 -5.11
CA LEU A 77 11.16 -15.78 -3.78
C LEU A 77 10.14 -15.15 -2.83
N SER A 78 8.88 -14.98 -3.28
CA SER A 78 7.80 -14.39 -2.48
C SER A 78 8.15 -13.02 -1.87
N PRO A 79 8.68 -12.05 -2.64
CA PRO A 79 9.12 -10.75 -2.11
C PRO A 79 7.98 -9.99 -1.43
N GLY A 80 6.74 -10.19 -1.87
CA GLY A 80 5.54 -9.64 -1.22
C GLY A 80 5.31 -10.13 0.20
N ASN A 81 5.51 -11.41 0.48
CA ASN A 81 5.39 -11.91 1.85
C ASN A 81 6.52 -11.38 2.74
N ILE A 82 7.73 -11.26 2.19
CA ILE A 82 8.89 -10.73 2.91
C ILE A 82 8.62 -9.29 3.34
N ILE A 83 8.29 -8.40 2.39
CA ILE A 83 8.10 -6.99 2.70
C ILE A 83 6.93 -6.74 3.66
N ILE A 84 5.84 -7.51 3.54
CA ILE A 84 4.70 -7.42 4.46
C ILE A 84 5.14 -7.82 5.87
N SER A 85 5.79 -8.97 6.06
CA SER A 85 6.27 -9.43 7.37
C SER A 85 7.15 -8.39 8.07
N TYR A 86 8.13 -7.83 7.36
CA TYR A 86 9.02 -6.80 7.92
C TYR A 86 8.28 -5.49 8.22
N SER A 87 7.32 -5.10 7.38
CA SER A 87 6.52 -3.89 7.66
C SER A 87 5.59 -4.06 8.86
N ILE A 88 5.07 -5.28 9.12
CA ILE A 88 4.31 -5.61 10.34
C ILE A 88 5.23 -5.55 11.55
N GLN A 89 6.42 -6.16 11.46
CA GLN A 89 7.41 -6.08 12.54
C GLN A 89 7.73 -4.62 12.88
N HIS A 90 7.98 -3.79 11.88
CA HIS A 90 8.26 -2.37 12.09
C HIS A 90 7.06 -1.63 12.69
N ALA A 91 5.82 -1.96 12.31
CA ALA A 91 4.63 -1.39 12.93
C ALA A 91 4.54 -1.71 14.44
N ILE A 92 4.90 -2.94 14.82
CA ILE A 92 4.97 -3.38 16.22
C ILE A 92 6.05 -2.61 16.99
N GLU A 93 7.25 -2.45 16.40
CA GLU A 93 8.35 -1.69 16.99
C GLU A 93 7.98 -0.21 17.21
N LEU A 94 7.17 0.37 16.31
CA LEU A 94 6.62 1.71 16.44
C LEU A 94 5.46 1.82 17.46
N GLY A 95 5.01 0.70 18.04
CA GLY A 95 3.91 0.65 18.99
C GLY A 95 2.54 0.94 18.37
N ARG A 96 2.35 0.66 17.06
CA ARG A 96 1.07 0.88 16.37
C ARG A 96 0.04 -0.15 16.79
N ALA A 97 -1.20 0.30 16.97
CA ALA A 97 -2.28 -0.55 17.44
C ALA A 97 -2.86 -1.44 16.34
N ARG A 98 -2.80 -1.00 15.08
CA ARG A 98 -3.39 -1.71 13.95
C ARG A 98 -2.49 -1.69 12.72
N TYR A 99 -2.48 -2.80 12.00
CA TYR A 99 -1.92 -2.92 10.66
C TYR A 99 -3.07 -3.24 9.71
N ASP A 100 -3.49 -2.24 8.93
CA ASP A 100 -4.68 -2.28 8.10
C ASP A 100 -4.28 -2.49 6.63
N PHE A 101 -4.71 -3.62 6.06
CA PHE A 101 -4.50 -3.95 4.65
C PHE A 101 -5.43 -3.20 3.70
N LEU A 102 -6.28 -2.33 4.23
CA LEU A 102 -7.33 -1.59 3.55
C LEU A 102 -8.30 -2.53 2.81
N ARG A 103 -9.01 -1.98 1.85
CA ARG A 103 -10.04 -2.67 1.07
C ARG A 103 -9.47 -3.83 0.26
N GLY A 104 -10.25 -4.90 0.16
CA GLY A 104 -10.02 -6.03 -0.75
C GLY A 104 -10.10 -7.37 0.01
N ASP A 105 -10.41 -8.43 -0.72
CA ASP A 105 -10.63 -9.79 -0.23
C ASP A 105 -9.47 -10.73 -0.57
N GLU A 106 -8.28 -10.19 -0.85
CA GLU A 106 -7.12 -10.97 -1.25
C GLU A 106 -6.70 -11.95 -0.15
N ILE A 107 -6.71 -13.25 -0.49
CA ILE A 107 -6.47 -14.36 0.44
C ILE A 107 -5.20 -14.22 1.29
N TYR A 108 -4.16 -13.54 0.77
CA TYR A 108 -2.90 -13.39 1.48
C TYR A 108 -3.05 -12.54 2.75
N LYS A 109 -3.99 -11.58 2.80
CA LYS A 109 -4.22 -10.72 3.96
C LYS A 109 -4.61 -11.55 5.18
N PHE A 110 -5.49 -12.52 4.99
CA PHE A 110 -5.93 -13.44 6.04
C PHE A 110 -4.82 -14.38 6.52
N ARG A 111 -3.84 -14.71 5.66
CA ARG A 111 -2.64 -15.47 6.07
C ARG A 111 -1.74 -14.69 7.02
N PHE A 112 -1.83 -13.35 7.01
CA PHE A 112 -1.19 -12.46 7.99
C PHE A 112 -2.08 -12.16 9.20
N GLY A 113 -3.22 -12.84 9.36
CA GLY A 113 -4.13 -12.65 10.49
C GLY A 113 -5.08 -11.47 10.36
N ALA A 114 -5.23 -10.89 9.15
CA ALA A 114 -6.25 -9.87 8.92
C ALA A 114 -7.65 -10.43 9.19
N VAL A 115 -8.50 -9.60 9.80
CA VAL A 115 -9.92 -9.88 10.01
C VAL A 115 -10.70 -8.93 9.10
N ALA A 116 -11.72 -9.46 8.42
CA ALA A 116 -12.55 -8.65 7.54
C ALA A 116 -13.42 -7.68 8.37
N GLU A 117 -13.51 -6.44 7.91
CA GLU A 117 -14.37 -5.40 8.46
C GLU A 117 -15.22 -4.78 7.33
N ASP A 118 -16.46 -4.40 7.65
CA ASP A 118 -17.36 -3.79 6.68
C ASP A 118 -16.94 -2.36 6.31
N VAL A 119 -16.86 -2.07 5.02
CA VAL A 119 -16.62 -0.71 4.50
C VAL A 119 -17.94 -0.09 4.06
N LEU A 120 -18.40 0.91 4.79
CA LEU A 120 -19.67 1.59 4.52
C LEU A 120 -19.50 2.78 3.57
N GLY A 121 -20.30 2.81 2.50
CA GLY A 121 -20.40 3.98 1.62
C GLY A 121 -21.38 5.00 2.19
N VAL A 122 -20.89 6.19 2.55
CA VAL A 122 -21.74 7.29 3.02
C VAL A 122 -22.10 8.21 1.85
N ARG A 123 -23.40 8.46 1.64
CA ARG A 123 -23.91 9.46 0.70
C ARG A 123 -24.53 10.61 1.49
N VAL A 124 -23.98 11.81 1.31
CA VAL A 124 -24.52 13.03 1.92
C VAL A 124 -25.33 13.80 0.87
N THR A 125 -26.59 14.08 1.17
CA THR A 125 -27.47 14.92 0.33
C THR A 125 -28.08 16.02 1.17
N LYS A 126 -28.23 17.22 0.59
CA LYS A 126 -28.96 18.31 1.23
C LYS A 126 -30.45 17.99 1.22
N ASN A 127 -31.13 18.03 2.37
CA ASN A 127 -32.59 17.96 2.41
C ASN A 127 -33.15 19.13 1.60
N GLN A 128 -33.95 18.83 0.57
CA GLN A 128 -34.75 19.84 -0.10
C GLN A 128 -35.91 20.20 0.84
N THR A 129 -35.81 21.33 1.52
CA THR A 129 -36.96 21.94 2.20
C THR A 129 -37.86 22.53 1.12
N THR A 130 -39.14 22.16 1.19
CA THR A 130 -40.26 22.50 0.27
C THR A 130 -40.36 23.99 -0.05
#